data_AF-A0A914NR65-F1
#
_entry.id   AF-A0A914NR65-F1
#
_cell.length_a   1.000
_cell.length_b   1.000
_cell.length_c   1.000
_cell.angle_alpha   90.00
_cell.angle_beta   90.00
_cell.angle_gamma   90.00
#
_symmetry.space_group_name_H-M   'P 1'
#
loop_
_entity.id
_entity.type
_entity.pdbx_description
1 polymer ?
#
loop_
_entity_poly.entity_id
_entity_poly.type
_entity_poly.pdbx_seq_one_letter_code
_entity_poly.pdbx_strand_id
1 'polypeptide(L)'
;MEYKNVFCFDDFLQIFFVDSTSEFLHTNKIVYRDLKLDNLILDKEGYVKLADFGLCKEGMGPTDRTSTFCGTPEFLAPEVLTENSYTRAIDW
;
A
#
# COMPACT_ATOMS: atom_id res chain seq x y z
N MET A 1 -24.66 8.47 -13.93
CA MET A 1 -23.18 8.44 -13.91
C MET A 1 -22.74 9.31 -12.77
N GLU A 2 -22.49 8.72 -11.60
CA GLU A 2 -21.76 9.34 -10.50
C GLU A 2 -21.55 8.26 -9.44
N TYR A 3 -20.51 7.44 -9.61
CA TYR A 3 -19.91 6.82 -8.44
C TYR A 3 -18.94 7.87 -7.92
N LYS A 4 -19.39 8.62 -6.90
CA LYS A 4 -18.59 9.63 -6.23
C LYS A 4 -17.34 8.96 -5.69
N ASN A 5 -16.19 9.48 -6.14
CA ASN A 5 -14.86 9.12 -5.69
C ASN A 5 -14.72 9.34 -4.18
N VAL A 6 -14.96 8.29 -3.41
CA VAL A 6 -14.61 8.18 -1.98
C VAL A 6 -14.32 6.69 -1.76
N PHE A 7 -13.06 6.32 -1.57
CA PHE A 7 -12.73 5.04 -0.95
C PHE A 7 -12.20 5.32 0.46
N CYS A 8 -13.14 5.67 1.34
CA CYS A 8 -12.99 5.53 2.78
C CYS A 8 -13.29 4.05 3.07
N PHE A 9 -12.30 3.27 3.50
CA PHE A 9 -12.45 1.81 3.64
C PHE A 9 -12.92 1.45 5.07
N ASP A 10 -14.22 1.62 5.32
CA ASP A 10 -14.92 0.96 6.45
C ASP A 10 -15.08 -0.57 6.23
N ASP A 11 -14.69 -1.10 5.06
CA ASP A 11 -14.84 -2.52 4.72
C ASP A 11 -13.54 -3.13 4.19
N PHE A 12 -12.71 -3.60 5.12
CA PHE A 12 -11.53 -4.44 4.92
C PHE A 12 -11.39 -5.07 3.51
N LEU A 13 -10.43 -4.57 2.72
CA LEU A 13 -10.05 -5.14 1.42
C LEU A 13 -9.79 -6.65 1.53
N GLN A 14 -10.64 -7.48 0.93
CA GLN A 14 -10.52 -8.93 0.94
C GLN A 14 -9.56 -9.38 -0.16
N ILE A 15 -8.38 -9.91 0.19
CA ILE A 15 -7.36 -10.30 -0.80
C ILE A 15 -6.83 -11.71 -0.53
N PHE A 16 -6.60 -12.46 -1.61
CA PHE A 16 -6.24 -13.88 -1.58
C PHE A 16 -4.72 -14.12 -1.43
N PHE A 17 -3.86 -13.19 -1.88
CA PHE A 17 -2.39 -13.27 -1.78
C PHE A 17 -1.76 -11.87 -1.78
N VAL A 18 -0.64 -11.70 -1.06
CA VAL A 18 0.06 -10.40 -0.89
C VAL A 18 0.56 -9.81 -2.22
N ASP A 19 1.01 -10.66 -3.14
CA ASP A 19 1.45 -10.24 -4.48
C ASP A 19 0.31 -9.57 -5.27
N SER A 20 -0.90 -10.16 -5.18
CA SER A 20 -2.12 -9.60 -5.75
C SER A 20 -2.54 -8.28 -5.09
N THR A 21 -2.16 -8.07 -3.83
CA THR A 21 -2.46 -6.84 -3.08
C THR A 21 -1.69 -5.65 -3.63
N SER A 22 -0.38 -5.79 -3.81
CA SER A 22 0.47 -4.72 -4.32
C SER A 22 0.04 -4.31 -5.73
N GLU A 23 -0.22 -5.29 -6.60
CA GLU A 23 -0.69 -5.04 -7.96
C GLU A 23 -2.04 -4.30 -8.00
N PHE A 24 -2.99 -4.67 -7.14
CA PHE A 24 -4.28 -4.00 -7.04
C PHE A 24 -4.13 -2.53 -6.62
N LEU A 25 -3.35 -2.25 -5.58
CA LEU A 25 -3.11 -0.89 -5.09
C LEU A 25 -2.39 -0.05 -6.14
N HIS A 26 -1.36 -0.60 -6.77
CA HIS A 26 -0.59 0.04 -7.83
C HIS A 26 -1.43 0.35 -9.07
N THR A 27 -2.38 -0.51 -9.43
CA THR A 27 -3.33 -0.26 -10.52
C THR A 27 -4.26 0.92 -10.20
N ASN A 28 -4.62 1.08 -8.93
CA ASN A 28 -5.40 2.21 -8.43
C ASN A 28 -4.55 3.46 -8.09
N LYS A 29 -3.24 3.46 -8.43
CA LYS A 29 -2.29 4.54 -8.12
C LYS A 29 -2.15 4.81 -6.62
N ILE A 30 -2.22 3.76 -5.82
CA ILE A 30 -2.04 3.78 -4.36
C ILE A 30 -0.76 3.01 -4.03
N VAL A 31 0.05 3.58 -3.14
CA VAL A 31 1.23 2.91 -2.53
C VAL A 31 0.96 2.78 -1.04
N TYR A 32 1.13 1.59 -0.49
CA TYR A 32 0.81 1.23 0.89
C TYR A 32 1.92 1.62 1.88
N ARG A 33 3.19 1.39 1.52
CA ARG A 33 4.38 1.84 2.27
C ARG A 33 4.63 1.25 3.66
N ASP A 34 3.79 0.34 4.15
CA ASP A 34 3.98 -0.35 5.45
C ASP A 34 3.57 -1.82 5.38
N LEU A 35 3.97 -2.52 4.32
CA LEU A 35 3.65 -3.93 4.11
C LEU A 35 4.42 -4.81 5.10
N LYS A 36 3.78 -5.13 6.24
CA LYS A 36 4.32 -6.00 7.29
C LYS A 36 3.26 -6.96 7.80
N LEU A 37 3.70 -8.08 8.36
CA LEU A 37 2.81 -9.12 8.90
C LEU A 37 1.86 -8.58 9.97
N ASP A 38 2.29 -7.60 10.76
CA ASP A 38 1.45 -6.96 11.78
C ASP A 38 0.24 -6.23 11.20
N ASN A 39 0.32 -5.82 9.93
CA ASN A 39 -0.77 -5.15 9.22
C ASN A 39 -1.58 -6.12 8.33
N LEU A 40 -1.33 -7.43 8.40
CA LEU A 40 -2.12 -8.46 7.71
C LEU A 40 -3.09 -9.13 8.69
N ILE A 41 -4.38 -8.89 8.53
CA ILE A 41 -5.43 -9.48 9.36
C ILE A 41 -6.11 -10.61 8.59
N LEU A 42 -6.28 -11.77 9.22
CA LEU A 42 -7.06 -12.87 8.67
C LEU A 42 -8.53 -12.74 9.10
N ASP A 43 -9.48 -12.83 8.16
CA ASP A 43 -10.88 -12.95 8.52
C ASP A 43 -11.32 -14.39 8.81
N LYS A 44 -12.56 -14.53 9.30
CA LYS A 44 -13.19 -15.80 9.63
C LYS A 44 -13.34 -16.77 8.44
N GLU A 45 -13.23 -16.27 7.21
CA GLU A 45 -13.33 -17.04 5.97
C GLU A 45 -11.95 -17.44 5.43
N GLY A 46 -10.87 -16.95 6.07
CA GLY A 46 -9.49 -17.27 5.71
C GLY A 46 -8.86 -16.29 4.73
N TYR A 47 -9.45 -15.11 4.52
CA TYR A 47 -8.89 -14.08 3.64
C TYR A 47 -7.99 -13.11 4.38
N VAL A 48 -6.93 -12.66 3.71
CA VAL A 48 -6.01 -11.65 4.23
C VAL A 48 -6.55 -10.27 3.89
N LYS A 49 -6.56 -9.40 4.90
CA LYS A 49 -7.01 -8.01 4.85
C LYS A 49 -5.88 -7.11 5.29
N LEU A 50 -5.64 -6.04 4.53
CA LEU A 50 -4.74 -4.98 4.96
C LEU A 50 -5.40 -4.15 6.07
N ALA A 51 -4.65 -3.91 7.13
CA ALA A 51 -4.97 -2.96 8.19
C ALA A 51 -4.16 -1.68 8.01
N ASP A 52 -4.36 -0.69 8.88
CA ASP A 52 -3.51 0.52 8.99
C ASP A 52 -3.08 1.18 7.67
N PHE A 53 -3.98 1.98 7.10
CA PHE A 53 -3.72 2.78 5.90
C PHE A 53 -3.11 4.15 6.22
N GLY A 54 -2.63 4.37 7.45
CA GLY A 54 -2.10 5.66 7.90
C GLY A 54 -0.88 6.14 7.12
N LEU A 55 -0.18 5.21 6.47
CA LEU A 55 0.99 5.47 5.63
C LEU A 55 0.69 5.36 4.13
N CYS A 56 -0.56 5.17 3.70
CA CYS A 56 -0.85 5.10 2.27
C CYS A 56 -0.61 6.44 1.54
N LYS A 57 -0.31 6.35 0.24
CA LYS A 57 -0.18 7.50 -0.65
C LYS A 57 -0.92 7.27 -1.96
N GLU A 58 -1.91 8.11 -2.23
CA GLU A 58 -2.65 8.13 -3.49
C GLU A 58 -1.94 8.97 -4.57
N GLY A 59 -2.36 8.78 -5.83
CA GLY A 59 -1.87 9.55 -6.97
C GLY A 59 -0.47 9.13 -7.43
N MET A 60 0.00 7.96 -7.03
CA MET A 60 1.32 7.41 -7.35
C MET A 60 1.23 6.47 -8.56
N GLY A 61 1.30 7.04 -9.76
CA GLY A 61 1.44 6.31 -11.00
C GLY A 61 2.83 5.69 -11.19
N PRO A 62 3.07 4.98 -12.32
CA PRO A 62 4.30 4.22 -12.55
C PRO A 62 5.59 5.07 -12.54
N THR A 63 5.49 6.34 -12.94
CA THR A 63 6.63 7.28 -13.03
C THR A 63 6.65 8.28 -11.88
N ASP A 64 5.64 8.28 -11.02
CA ASP A 64 5.52 9.24 -9.95
C ASP A 64 6.47 8.88 -8.81
N ARG A 65 7.03 9.92 -8.18
CA ARG A 65 7.99 9.80 -7.09
C ARG A 65 7.49 10.56 -5.87
N THR A 66 7.83 10.05 -4.69
CA THR A 66 7.58 10.73 -3.43
C THR A 66 8.86 10.79 -2.60
N SER A 67 9.00 11.82 -1.79
CA SER A 67 10.15 12.06 -0.91
C SER A 67 9.79 11.95 0.57
N THR A 68 8.57 11.50 0.89
CA THR A 68 8.11 11.40 2.28
C THR A 68 8.81 10.23 2.95
N PHE A 69 9.66 10.48 3.93
CA PHE A 69 10.26 9.41 4.72
C PHE A 69 9.24 8.84 5.71
N CYS A 70 8.77 7.62 5.47
CA CYS A 70 7.82 6.92 6.33
C CYS A 70 7.89 5.41 6.11
N GLY A 71 7.44 4.65 7.11
CA GLY A 71 7.49 3.19 7.14
C GLY A 71 8.30 2.68 8.34
N THR A 72 8.25 1.37 8.55
CA THR A 72 8.99 0.70 9.63
C THR A 72 10.44 0.47 9.18
N PRO A 73 11.49 0.97 9.88
CA PRO A 73 12.87 1.00 9.39
C PRO A 73 13.42 -0.36 8.93
N GLU A 74 13.00 -1.45 9.57
CA GLU A 74 13.43 -2.81 9.24
C GLU A 74 12.88 -3.34 7.91
N PHE A 75 11.83 -2.71 7.37
CA PHE A 75 11.14 -3.10 6.12
C PHE A 75 11.32 -2.07 5.01
N LEU A 76 12.14 -1.04 5.22
CA LEU A 76 12.38 -0.01 4.21
C LEU A 76 13.31 -0.55 3.12
N ALA A 77 12.90 -0.36 1.86
CA ALA A 77 13.75 -0.59 0.71
C ALA A 77 14.98 0.35 0.74
N PRO A 78 16.16 -0.08 0.24
CA PRO A 78 17.40 0.68 0.35
C PRO A 78 17.32 2.07 -0.32
N GLU A 79 16.53 2.24 -1.35
CA GLU A 79 16.27 3.53 -2.00
C GLU A 79 15.53 4.52 -1.10
N VAL A 80 14.68 4.04 -0.17
CA VAL A 80 14.01 4.91 0.81
C VAL A 80 15.03 5.47 1.81
N LEU A 81 16.11 4.73 2.07
CA LEU A 81 17.18 5.12 2.99
C LEU A 81 18.26 5.99 2.34
N THR A 82 18.45 5.88 1.03
CA THR A 82 19.60 6.45 0.31
C THR A 82 19.24 7.54 -0.70
N GLU A 83 18.03 7.52 -1.27
CA GLU A 83 17.59 8.49 -2.28
C GLU A 83 16.71 9.58 -1.68
N ASN A 84 16.74 10.77 -2.30
CA ASN A 84 15.87 11.89 -1.91
C ASN A 84 14.39 11.67 -2.31
N SER A 85 14.10 10.65 -3.11
CA SER A 85 12.74 10.28 -3.52
C SER A 85 12.71 8.83 -3.99
N TYR A 86 11.56 8.16 -3.91
CA TYR A 86 11.36 6.76 -4.33
C TYR A 86 10.04 6.62 -5.10
N THR A 87 9.86 5.51 -5.81
CA THR A 87 8.65 5.20 -6.58
C THR A 87 7.78 4.19 -5.81
N ARG A 88 6.66 3.77 -6.40
CA ARG A 88 5.88 2.63 -5.92
C ARG A 88 6.64 1.30 -5.84
N ALA A 89 7.91 1.26 -6.29
CA ALA A 89 8.67 0.03 -6.35
C ALA A 89 8.96 -0.59 -4.97
N ILE A 90 8.80 0.19 -3.91
CA ILE A 90 9.03 -0.21 -2.52
C ILE A 90 8.01 -1.23 -1.98
N ASP A 91 6.88 -1.42 -2.69
CA ASP A 91 5.83 -2.36 -2.34
C ASP A 91 5.88 -3.67 -3.18
N TRP A 92 6.94 -3.90 -3.99
CA TRP A 92 7.19 -5.19 -4.68
C TRP A 92 8.10 -6.09 -3.86
#